data_AF-A0A963IHQ2-F1
#
_entry.id   AF-A0A963IHQ2-F1
#
_cell.length_a   1.000
_cell.length_b   1.000
_cell.length_c   1.000
_cell.angle_alpha   90.00
_cell.angle_beta   90.00
_cell.angle_gamma   90.00
#
_symmetry.space_group_name_H-M   'P 1'
#
loop_
_entity.id
_entity.type
_entity.pdbx_description
1 polymer ?
#
loop_
_entity_poly.entity_id
_entity_poly.type
_entity_poly.pdbx_seq_one_letter_code
_entity_poly.pdbx_strand_id
1 'polypeptide(L)'
;LPAESTKIHGIEPEMLIGQPVIGKVLPAFHAFSADTVLVAHNAAFDMRFLQLKEESTGLKFDHAVLDTLLLSAVIHPNQDSHRLEAIAERFGVTIIGRHTAMGDAIVTAEVFLKMLPLLAEKGVRTLGQAREAAEKTYYARLKY
;
A
#
# COMPACT_ATOMS: atom_id res chain seq x y z
N LEU A 1 19.61 -7.92 9.94
CA LEU A 1 18.71 -7.91 8.76
C LEU A 1 18.95 -9.19 7.97
N PRO A 2 17.92 -9.88 7.46
CA PRO A 2 18.11 -11.03 6.56
C PRO A 2 18.75 -10.59 5.23
N ALA A 3 19.75 -11.32 4.75
CA ALA A 3 20.47 -10.98 3.52
C ALA A 3 19.54 -10.90 2.29
N GLU A 4 18.54 -11.78 2.21
CA GLU A 4 17.55 -11.77 1.13
C GLU A 4 16.69 -10.50 1.10
N SER A 5 16.42 -9.89 2.26
CA SER A 5 15.69 -8.62 2.35
C SER A 5 16.53 -7.47 1.81
N THR A 6 17.81 -7.41 2.20
CA THR A 6 18.74 -6.38 1.73
C THR A 6 18.91 -6.40 0.22
N LYS A 7 18.89 -7.56 -0.44
CA LYS A 7 18.92 -7.66 -1.92
C LYS A 7 17.72 -7.00 -2.60
N ILE A 8 16.60 -6.88 -1.91
CA ILE A 8 15.37 -6.29 -2.45
C ILE A 8 15.37 -4.78 -2.22
N HIS A 9 15.46 -4.35 -0.96
CA HIS A 9 15.27 -2.94 -0.58
C HIS A 9 16.57 -2.13 -0.45
N GLY A 10 17.74 -2.78 -0.51
CA GLY A 10 19.05 -2.11 -0.43
C GLY A 10 19.39 -1.46 0.91
N ILE A 11 18.69 -1.83 2.01
CA ILE A 11 18.97 -1.28 3.34
C ILE A 11 20.02 -2.18 3.98
N GLU A 12 21.18 -1.59 4.21
CA GLU A 12 22.31 -2.22 4.88
C GLU A 12 22.27 -1.92 6.39
N PRO A 13 22.80 -2.81 7.25
CA PRO A 13 22.85 -2.58 8.70
C PRO A 13 23.44 -1.23 9.10
N GLU A 14 24.43 -0.74 8.35
CA GLU A 14 25.14 0.51 8.57
C GLU A 14 24.22 1.72 8.40
N MET A 15 23.25 1.65 7.48
CA MET A 15 22.26 2.71 7.25
C MET A 15 21.31 2.89 8.44
N LEU A 16 21.19 1.88 9.31
CA LEU A 16 20.34 1.92 10.50
C LEU A 16 21.03 2.53 11.72
N ILE A 17 22.36 2.74 11.66
CA ILE A 17 23.12 3.29 12.78
C ILE A 17 22.66 4.74 13.03
N GLY A 18 22.27 5.04 14.27
CA GLY A 18 21.81 6.37 14.68
C GLY A 18 20.38 6.72 14.22
N GLN A 19 19.70 5.82 13.49
CA GLN A 19 18.31 6.04 13.08
C GLN A 19 17.35 5.90 14.27
N PRO A 20 16.24 6.65 14.27
CA PRO A 20 15.24 6.56 15.33
C PRO A 20 14.58 5.18 15.38
N VAL A 21 14.35 4.68 16.59
CA VAL A 21 13.67 3.41 16.82
C VAL A 21 12.18 3.50 16.52
N ILE A 22 11.53 2.35 16.31
CA ILE A 22 10.10 2.25 15.98
C ILE A 22 9.19 2.99 16.95
N GLY A 23 9.51 2.97 18.26
CA GLY A 23 8.74 3.69 19.29
C GLY A 23 8.79 5.22 19.18
N LYS A 24 9.67 5.78 18.35
CA LYS A 24 9.70 7.22 18.03
C LYS A 24 9.05 7.52 16.68
N VAL A 25 9.34 6.72 15.65
CA VAL A 25 8.84 7.00 14.29
C VAL A 25 7.38 6.62 14.09
N LEU A 26 6.90 5.54 14.70
CA LEU A 26 5.54 5.07 14.49
C LEU A 26 4.48 6.01 15.08
N PRO A 27 4.65 6.58 16.30
CA PRO A 27 3.74 7.62 16.79
C PRO A 27 3.72 8.88 15.92
N ALA A 28 4.88 9.29 15.39
CA ALA A 28 4.94 10.44 14.49
C ALA A 28 4.20 10.16 13.17
N PHE A 29 4.36 8.96 12.61
CA PHE A 29 3.63 8.54 11.41
C PHE A 29 2.12 8.43 11.67
N HIS A 30 1.71 7.82 12.79
CA HIS A 30 0.30 7.70 13.17
C HIS A 30 -0.37 9.08 13.31
N ALA A 31 0.30 10.04 13.95
CA ALA A 31 -0.19 11.40 14.04
C ALA A 31 -0.26 12.10 12.67
N PHE A 32 0.72 11.85 11.80
CA PHE A 32 0.73 12.38 10.43
C PHE A 32 -0.42 11.84 9.58
N SER A 33 -0.78 10.56 9.74
CA SER A 33 -1.86 9.92 8.97
C SER A 33 -3.24 10.02 9.60
N ALA A 34 -3.37 10.67 10.76
CA ALA A 34 -4.64 10.79 11.47
C ALA A 34 -5.76 11.39 10.60
N ASP A 35 -6.98 10.87 10.75
CA ASP A 35 -8.18 11.28 9.99
C ASP A 35 -8.04 11.15 8.47
N THR A 36 -7.16 10.26 7.99
CA THR A 36 -6.99 9.96 6.56
C THR A 36 -7.38 8.52 6.20
N VAL A 37 -7.43 8.25 4.89
CA VAL A 37 -7.53 6.90 4.34
C VAL A 37 -6.13 6.44 3.95
N LEU A 38 -5.72 5.27 4.43
CA LEU A 38 -4.47 4.66 4.00
C LEU A 38 -4.66 3.97 2.65
N VAL A 39 -3.86 4.36 1.67
CA VAL A 39 -3.84 3.74 0.34
C VAL A 39 -2.51 3.02 0.18
N ALA A 40 -2.57 1.72 -0.08
CA ALA A 40 -1.39 0.88 -0.29
C ALA A 40 -1.61 -0.13 -1.41
N HIS A 41 -0.56 -0.83 -1.82
CA HIS A 41 -0.62 -1.89 -2.81
C HIS A 41 -0.38 -3.24 -2.14
N ASN A 42 -1.38 -4.14 -2.17
CA ASN A 42 -1.41 -5.31 -1.29
C ASN A 42 -1.41 -4.90 0.19
N ALA A 43 -2.32 -3.99 0.54
CA ALA A 43 -2.35 -3.24 1.79
C ALA A 43 -2.35 -4.12 3.05
N ALA A 44 -2.87 -5.34 2.95
CA ALA A 44 -2.84 -6.30 4.06
C ALA A 44 -1.41 -6.55 4.58
N PHE A 45 -0.40 -6.52 3.70
CA PHE A 45 1.00 -6.69 4.06
C PHE A 45 1.50 -5.53 4.91
N ASP A 46 1.35 -4.28 4.45
CA ASP A 46 1.75 -3.08 5.19
C ASP A 46 1.03 -2.99 6.54
N MET A 47 -0.29 -3.21 6.54
CA MET A 47 -1.10 -3.17 7.75
C MET A 47 -0.67 -4.23 8.76
N ARG A 48 -0.25 -5.42 8.32
CA ARG A 48 0.29 -6.45 9.22
C ARG A 48 1.55 -5.97 9.94
N PHE A 49 2.46 -5.27 9.26
CA PHE A 49 3.66 -4.74 9.90
C PHE A 49 3.35 -3.66 10.93
N LEU A 50 2.35 -2.81 10.67
CA LEU A 50 1.87 -1.82 11.64
C LEU A 50 1.24 -2.50 12.86
N GLN A 51 0.36 -3.49 12.64
CA GLN A 51 -0.28 -4.28 13.70
C GLN A 51 0.73 -4.98 14.62
N LEU A 52 1.80 -5.55 14.07
CA LEU A 52 2.87 -6.18 14.86
C LEU A 52 3.59 -5.21 15.81
N LYS A 53 3.41 -3.90 15.64
CA LYS A 53 4.01 -2.85 16.48
C LYS A 53 3.02 -2.18 17.41
N GLU A 54 1.72 -2.43 17.27
CA GLU A 54 0.67 -1.85 18.11
C GLU A 54 0.90 -2.16 19.59
N GLU A 55 1.15 -3.42 19.95
CA GLU A 55 1.40 -3.81 21.35
C GLU A 55 2.60 -3.06 21.95
N SER A 56 3.69 -2.96 21.19
CA SER A 56 4.93 -2.30 21.66
C SER A 56 4.85 -0.77 21.73
N THR A 57 3.86 -0.16 21.07
CA THR A 57 3.74 1.30 20.97
C THR A 57 2.47 1.85 21.62
N GLY A 58 1.50 0.99 21.97
CA GLY A 58 0.19 1.39 22.49
C GLY A 58 -0.72 2.03 21.42
N LEU A 59 -0.30 2.04 20.16
CA LEU A 59 -1.06 2.63 19.06
C LEU A 59 -2.03 1.60 18.46
N LYS A 60 -3.08 2.09 17.80
CA LYS A 60 -3.97 1.30 16.96
C LYS A 60 -4.15 1.97 15.61
N PHE A 61 -4.02 1.19 14.53
CA PHE A 61 -4.24 1.66 13.16
C PHE A 61 -5.64 1.24 12.70
N ASP A 62 -6.64 2.06 13.03
CA ASP A 62 -8.06 1.89 12.72
C ASP A 62 -8.52 2.66 11.47
N HIS A 63 -7.57 3.13 10.67
CA HIS A 63 -7.80 3.87 9.43
C HIS A 63 -8.67 3.07 8.47
N ALA A 64 -9.49 3.76 7.68
CA ALA A 64 -10.01 3.14 6.47
C ALA A 64 -8.84 2.85 5.51
N VAL A 65 -8.87 1.67 4.87
CA VAL A 65 -7.80 1.22 3.98
C VAL A 65 -8.37 0.98 2.58
N LEU A 66 -7.64 1.42 1.56
CA LEU A 66 -7.86 1.07 0.17
C LEU A 66 -6.64 0.34 -0.39
N ASP A 67 -6.90 -0.79 -1.03
CA ASP A 67 -5.88 -1.60 -1.68
C ASP A 67 -5.94 -1.43 -3.19
N THR A 68 -4.90 -0.82 -3.76
CA THR A 68 -4.79 -0.60 -5.21
C THR A 68 -4.70 -1.89 -6.01
N LEU A 69 -4.25 -3.01 -5.43
CA LEU A 69 -4.30 -4.32 -6.07
C LEU A 69 -5.75 -4.74 -6.31
N LEU A 70 -6.58 -4.66 -5.27
CA LEU A 70 -8.00 -5.01 -5.35
C LEU A 70 -8.76 -4.04 -6.27
N LEU A 71 -8.50 -2.74 -6.16
CA LEU A 71 -9.10 -1.74 -7.04
C LEU A 71 -8.70 -1.98 -8.50
N SER A 72 -7.46 -2.38 -8.77
CA SER A 72 -7.05 -2.76 -10.12
C SER A 72 -7.84 -3.96 -10.65
N ALA A 73 -8.18 -4.94 -9.80
CA ALA A 73 -8.99 -6.10 -10.20
C ALA A 73 -10.45 -5.74 -10.44
N VAL A 74 -10.98 -4.72 -9.75
CA VAL A 74 -12.30 -4.14 -10.07
C VAL A 74 -12.28 -3.48 -11.45
N ILE A 75 -11.22 -2.71 -11.74
CA ILE A 75 -11.11 -1.95 -12.98
C ILE A 75 -10.86 -2.87 -14.17
N HIS A 76 -9.90 -3.79 -14.03
CA HIS A 76 -9.45 -4.68 -15.11
C HIS A 76 -9.49 -6.16 -14.68
N PRO A 77 -10.69 -6.76 -14.52
CA PRO A 77 -10.83 -8.12 -13.98
C PRO A 77 -10.20 -9.22 -14.85
N ASN A 78 -9.91 -8.94 -16.12
CA ASN A 78 -9.37 -9.91 -17.08
C ASN A 78 -7.85 -9.76 -17.29
N GLN A 79 -7.14 -9.07 -16.38
CA GLN A 79 -5.69 -8.91 -16.49
C GLN A 79 -4.96 -10.02 -15.76
N ASP A 80 -3.90 -10.53 -16.38
CA ASP A 80 -3.10 -11.63 -15.82
C ASP A 80 -2.33 -11.22 -14.56
N SER A 81 -2.04 -9.92 -14.40
CA SER A 81 -1.27 -9.40 -13.28
C SER A 81 -1.80 -8.08 -12.75
N HIS A 82 -1.90 -8.03 -11.42
CA HIS A 82 -2.18 -6.85 -10.62
C HIS A 82 -1.01 -6.48 -9.71
N ARG A 83 0.22 -6.87 -10.06
CA ARG A 83 1.42 -6.34 -9.39
C ARG A 83 1.58 -4.86 -9.70
N LEU A 84 2.16 -4.09 -8.78
CA LEU A 84 2.34 -2.66 -8.92
C LEU A 84 3.03 -2.29 -10.24
N GLU A 85 4.05 -3.05 -10.65
CA GLU A 85 4.77 -2.82 -11.91
C GLU A 85 3.87 -2.98 -13.13
N ALA A 86 3.07 -4.05 -13.16
CA ALA A 86 2.16 -4.32 -14.26
C ALA A 86 1.05 -3.27 -14.36
N ILE A 87 0.60 -2.73 -13.23
CA ILE A 87 -0.38 -1.65 -13.21
C ILE A 87 0.25 -0.32 -13.63
N ALA A 88 1.45 -0.02 -13.13
CA ALA A 88 2.19 1.20 -13.47
C ALA A 88 2.48 1.25 -14.98
N GLU A 89 2.97 0.15 -15.56
CA GLU A 89 3.19 0.02 -17.00
C GLU A 89 1.90 0.28 -17.80
N ARG A 90 0.80 -0.35 -17.39
CA ARG A 90 -0.51 -0.18 -18.04
C ARG A 90 -1.02 1.26 -18.00
N PHE A 91 -0.71 1.99 -16.94
CA PHE A 91 -1.11 3.39 -16.76
C PHE A 91 -0.08 4.39 -17.25
N GLY A 92 1.06 3.94 -17.81
CA GLY A 92 2.15 4.81 -18.23
C GLY A 92 2.80 5.57 -17.07
N VAL A 93 2.78 5.01 -15.87
CA VAL A 93 3.42 5.55 -14.66
C VAL A 93 4.88 5.10 -14.64
N THR A 94 5.80 6.05 -14.53
CA THR A 94 7.22 5.75 -14.44
C THR A 94 7.59 5.33 -13.02
N ILE A 95 8.25 4.19 -12.89
CA ILE A 95 8.68 3.67 -11.60
C ILE A 95 10.06 4.27 -11.28
N ILE A 96 10.12 5.08 -10.22
CA ILE A 96 11.37 5.67 -9.71
C ILE A 96 11.57 5.20 -8.27
N GLY A 97 12.76 4.69 -7.95
CA GLY A 97 13.09 4.25 -6.59
C GLY A 97 12.34 2.99 -6.14
N ARG A 98 12.09 2.04 -7.06
CA ARG A 98 11.42 0.76 -6.75
C ARG A 98 12.10 0.05 -5.57
N HIS A 99 11.29 -0.59 -4.73
CA HIS A 99 11.71 -1.32 -3.53
C HIS A 99 12.23 -0.43 -2.40
N THR A 100 12.11 0.90 -2.54
CA THR A 100 12.19 1.83 -1.42
C THR A 100 10.78 2.20 -0.96
N ALA A 101 10.58 2.40 0.34
CA ALA A 101 9.28 2.77 0.88
C ALA A 101 8.73 4.06 0.23
N MET A 102 9.61 5.04 -0.01
CA MET A 102 9.22 6.30 -0.66
C MET A 102 8.84 6.10 -2.13
N GLY A 103 9.68 5.40 -2.91
CA GLY A 103 9.40 5.16 -4.32
C GLY A 103 8.13 4.35 -4.53
N ASP A 104 7.93 3.30 -3.74
CA ASP A 104 6.73 2.46 -3.82
C ASP A 104 5.46 3.22 -3.40
N ALA A 105 5.54 4.12 -2.40
CA ALA A 105 4.43 4.97 -2.00
C ALA A 105 4.05 6.00 -3.09
N ILE A 106 5.04 6.62 -3.74
CA ILE A 106 4.81 7.57 -4.84
C ILE A 106 4.16 6.87 -6.03
N VAL A 107 4.71 5.73 -6.47
CA VAL A 107 4.12 4.97 -7.59
C VAL A 107 2.70 4.52 -7.26
N THR A 108 2.45 4.06 -6.03
CA THR A 108 1.10 3.68 -5.58
C THR A 108 0.14 4.86 -5.63
N ALA A 109 0.56 6.05 -5.20
CA ALA A 109 -0.25 7.26 -5.26
C ALA A 109 -0.56 7.67 -6.71
N GLU A 110 0.43 7.67 -7.60
CA GLU A 110 0.23 7.98 -9.01
C GLU A 110 -0.72 6.99 -9.69
N VAL A 111 -0.53 5.69 -9.43
CA VAL A 111 -1.41 4.63 -9.89
C VAL A 111 -2.83 4.84 -9.38
N PHE A 112 -3.00 5.14 -8.09
CA PHE A 112 -4.32 5.38 -7.51
C PHE A 112 -5.02 6.58 -8.16
N LEU A 113 -4.32 7.69 -8.40
CA LEU A 113 -4.87 8.85 -9.10
C LEU A 113 -5.36 8.50 -10.51
N LYS A 114 -4.64 7.63 -11.25
CA LYS A 114 -5.08 7.13 -12.56
C LYS A 114 -6.29 6.20 -12.47
N MET A 115 -6.49 5.50 -11.35
CA MET A 115 -7.65 4.63 -11.14
C MET A 115 -8.95 5.40 -10.90
N LEU A 116 -8.90 6.58 -10.29
CA LEU A 116 -10.09 7.35 -9.90
C LEU A 116 -11.10 7.57 -11.04
N PRO A 117 -10.73 8.05 -12.24
CA PRO A 117 -11.69 8.20 -13.34
C PRO A 117 -12.29 6.86 -13.80
N LEU A 118 -11.49 5.79 -13.85
CA LEU A 118 -11.93 4.45 -14.26
C LEU A 118 -12.89 3.81 -13.24
N LEU A 119 -12.66 4.07 -11.95
CA LEU A 119 -13.58 3.69 -10.88
C LEU A 119 -14.90 4.45 -11.00
N ALA A 120 -14.85 5.75 -11.30
CA ALA A 120 -16.05 6.57 -11.49
C ALA A 120 -16.89 6.11 -12.69
N GLU A 121 -16.27 5.69 -13.79
CA GLU A 121 -16.94 5.06 -14.94
C GLU A 121 -17.67 3.77 -14.56
N LYS A 122 -17.14 3.02 -13.58
CA LYS A 122 -17.77 1.82 -13.00
C LYS A 122 -18.77 2.13 -11.90
N GLY A 123 -19.11 3.40 -11.67
CA GLY A 123 -20.08 3.83 -10.65
C GLY A 123 -19.51 3.91 -9.23
N VAL A 124 -18.21 3.70 -9.04
CA VAL A 124 -17.53 3.79 -7.74
C VAL A 124 -17.05 5.23 -7.53
N ARG A 125 -17.75 5.99 -6.67
CA ARG A 125 -17.48 7.42 -6.41
C ARG A 125 -17.27 7.77 -4.94
N THR A 126 -17.46 6.81 -4.04
CA THR A 126 -17.30 7.01 -2.60
C THR A 126 -16.35 5.97 -2.02
N LEU A 127 -15.75 6.29 -0.87
CA LEU A 127 -14.91 5.36 -0.13
C LEU A 127 -15.65 4.04 0.18
N GLY A 128 -16.92 4.12 0.59
CA GLY A 128 -17.74 2.95 0.87
C GLY A 128 -17.90 2.04 -0.35
N GLN A 129 -18.24 2.61 -1.51
CA GLN A 129 -18.35 1.86 -2.77
C GLN A 129 -17.01 1.25 -3.20
N ALA A 130 -15.89 1.95 -3.01
CA ALA A 130 -14.58 1.44 -3.37
C ALA A 130 -14.21 0.20 -2.55
N ARG A 131 -14.48 0.25 -1.23
CA ARG A 131 -14.28 -0.89 -0.32
C ARG A 131 -15.20 -2.07 -0.68
N GLU A 132 -16.49 -1.81 -0.88
CA GLU A 132 -17.45 -2.86 -1.23
C GLU A 132 -17.10 -3.53 -2.57
N ALA A 133 -16.67 -2.75 -3.57
CA ALA A 133 -16.25 -3.29 -4.86
C ALA A 133 -14.97 -4.14 -4.72
N ALA A 134 -13.99 -3.67 -3.95
CA ALA A 134 -12.74 -4.38 -3.70
C ALA A 134 -12.97 -5.74 -3.00
N GLU A 135 -13.86 -5.80 -2.01
CA GLU A 135 -14.19 -7.02 -1.26
C GLU A 135 -14.82 -8.12 -2.14
N LYS A 136 -15.44 -7.76 -3.25
CA LYS A 136 -16.06 -8.71 -4.20
C LYS A 136 -15.03 -9.40 -5.11
N THR A 137 -13.80 -8.91 -5.18
CA THR A 137 -12.75 -9.45 -6.06
C THR A 137 -12.27 -10.83 -5.59
N TYR A 138 -11.73 -11.62 -6.53
CA TYR A 138 -11.09 -12.91 -6.20
C TYR A 138 -9.93 -12.74 -5.20
N TYR A 139 -9.11 -11.71 -5.40
CA TYR A 139 -7.93 -11.43 -4.59
C TYR A 139 -8.27 -11.12 -3.13
N ALA A 140 -9.43 -10.51 -2.84
CA ALA A 140 -9.87 -10.24 -1.47
C ALA A 140 -10.14 -11.53 -0.66
N ARG A 141 -10.33 -12.67 -1.32
CA ARG A 141 -10.59 -13.97 -0.68
C ARG A 141 -9.32 -14.78 -0.42
N LEU A 142 -8.19 -14.35 -1.00
CA LEU A 142 -6.91 -14.99 -0.78
C LEU A 142 -6.44 -14.63 0.63
N LYS A 143 -6.27 -15.66 1.47
CA LYS A 143 -5.62 -15.52 2.77
C LYS A 143 -4.13 -15.69 2.56
N TYR A 144 -3.35 -14.67 2.95
CA TYR A 144 -1.90 -14.73 3.08
C TYR A 144 -1.52 -15.01 4.53
#